data_AF-A0A7C3D1G4-F1
#
_entry.id   AF-A0A7C3D1G4-F1
#
_cell.length_a   1.000
_cell.length_b   1.000
_cell.length_c   1.000
_cell.angle_alpha   90.00
_cell.angle_beta   90.00
_cell.angle_gamma   90.00
#
_symmetry.space_group_name_H-M   'P 1'
#
loop_
_entity.id
_entity.type
_entity.pdbx_description
1 polymer ?
#
loop_
_entity_poly.entity_id
_entity_poly.type
_entity_poly.pdbx_seq_one_letter_code
_entity_poly.pdbx_strand_id
1 'polypeptide(L)' 'SQEELAHELGVSFATINRWENGKTTPFKLARAQFDAFCEKMTKQGKLKGLEVKP' A
#
# COMPACT_ATOMS: atom_id res chain seq x y z
N SER A 1 0.83 -10.67 2.79
CA SER A 1 0.40 -11.20 1.47
C SER A 1 -0.43 -10.15 0.74
N GLN A 2 -0.77 -10.37 -0.54
CA GLN A 2 -1.69 -9.49 -1.28
C GLN A 2 -3.06 -9.36 -0.59
N GLU A 3 -3.54 -10.42 0.07
CA GLU A 3 -4.80 -10.43 0.83
C GLU A 3 -4.74 -9.55 2.07
N GLU A 4 -3.65 -9.60 2.83
CA GLU A 4 -3.46 -8.72 4.00
C GLU A 4 -3.41 -7.25 3.58
N LEU A 5 -2.71 -6.94 2.48
CA LEU A 5 -2.68 -5.58 1.95
C LEU A 5 -4.06 -5.14 1.46
N ALA A 6 -4.79 -6.01 0.77
CA ALA A 6 -6.14 -5.73 0.30
C ALA A 6 -7.10 -5.42 1.47
N HIS A 7 -7.03 -6.23 2.53
CA HIS A 7 -7.82 -6.01 3.75
C HIS A 7 -7.51 -4.68 4.41
N GLU A 8 -6.23 -4.35 4.59
CA GLU A 8 -5.80 -3.11 5.23
C GLU A 8 -6.13 -1.85 4.40
N LEU A 9 -6.13 -1.97 3.06
CA LEU A 9 -6.53 -0.89 2.15
C LEU A 9 -8.05 -0.86 1.88
N GLY A 10 -8.82 -1.81 2.40
CA GLY A 10 -10.26 -1.91 2.14
C GLY A 10 -10.62 -2.19 0.67
N VAL A 11 -9.75 -2.87 -0.06
CA VAL A 11 -9.96 -3.26 -1.47
C VAL A 11 -9.95 -4.78 -1.63
N SER A 12 -10.33 -5.27 -2.80
CA SER A 12 -10.24 -6.70 -3.10
C SER A 12 -8.80 -7.12 -3.46
N PHE A 13 -8.47 -8.39 -3.24
CA PHE A 13 -7.24 -9.01 -3.75
C PHE A 13 -7.04 -8.76 -5.25
N ALA A 14 -8.12 -8.87 -6.05
CA ALA A 14 -8.06 -8.65 -7.49
C ALA A 14 -7.66 -7.20 -7.84
N THR A 15 -7.99 -6.24 -6.98
CA THR A 15 -7.59 -4.84 -7.13
C THR A 15 -6.08 -4.68 -6.95
N ILE A 16 -5.50 -5.28 -5.90
CA ILE A 16 -4.05 -5.29 -5.67
C ILE A 16 -3.32 -5.95 -6.84
N ASN A 17 -3.79 -7.13 -7.25
CA ASN A 17 -3.20 -7.87 -8.37
C ASN A 17 -3.21 -7.06 -9.67
N ARG A 18 -4.25 -6.27 -9.95
CA ARG A 18 -4.28 -5.39 -11.13
C ARG A 18 -3.28 -4.24 -11.03
N TRP A 19 -3.09 -3.66 -9.84
CA TRP A 19 -2.09 -2.60 -9.64
C TRP A 19 -0.67 -3.11 -9.83
N GLU A 20 -0.34 -4.25 -9.23
CA GLU A 20 1.00 -4.85 -9.34
C GLU A 20 1.33 -5.29 -10.76
N ASN A 21 0.33 -5.73 -11.53
CA ASN A 21 0.49 -6.04 -12.96
C ASN A 21 0.36 -4.81 -13.87
N GLY A 22 0.27 -3.59 -13.34
CA GLY A 22 0.18 -2.34 -14.10
C GLY A 22 -1.12 -2.19 -14.92
N LYS A 23 -2.14 -3.01 -14.67
CA LYS A 23 -3.42 -2.98 -15.40
C LYS A 23 -4.29 -1.80 -15.01
N THR A 24 -4.16 -1.31 -13.78
CA THR A 24 -4.86 -0.13 -13.27
C THR A 24 -3.97 0.62 -12.28
N THR A 25 -4.23 1.91 -12.07
CA THR A 25 -3.58 2.70 -11.02
C THR A 25 -4.51 2.87 -9.81
N PRO A 26 -3.98 3.00 -8.59
CA PRO A 26 -4.80 3.31 -7.41
C PRO A 26 -5.52 4.64 -7.56
N PHE A 27 -6.80 4.69 -7.18
CA PHE A 27 -7.54 5.95 -7.06
C PHE A 27 -6.97 6.80 -5.92
N LYS A 28 -7.26 8.12 -5.90
CA LYS A 28 -6.74 9.04 -4.88
C LYS A 28 -6.94 8.53 -3.44
N LEU A 29 -8.11 7.98 -3.12
CA LEU A 29 -8.40 7.42 -1.80
C LEU A 29 -7.52 6.19 -1.48
N ALA A 30 -7.44 5.25 -2.40
CA ALA A 30 -6.62 4.05 -2.25
C ALA A 30 -5.13 4.37 -2.09
N ARG A 31 -4.66 5.42 -2.78
CA ARG A 31 -3.29 5.92 -2.62
C ARG A 31 -3.06 6.51 -1.23
N ALA A 32 -3.97 7.36 -0.75
CA ALA A 32 -3.89 7.90 0.61
C ALA A 32 -3.90 6.80 1.69
N GLN A 33 -4.72 5.75 1.51
CA GLN A 33 -4.73 4.59 2.41
C GLN A 33 -3.42 3.80 2.34
N PHE A 34 -2.85 3.65 1.16
CA PHE A 34 -1.55 3.00 0.97
C PHE A 34 -0.41 3.77 1.64
N ASP A 35 -0.38 5.09 1.47
CA ASP A 35 0.64 5.93 2.10
C ASP A 35 0.51 5.89 3.63
N ALA A 36 -0.72 5.95 4.17
CA ALA A 36 -0.98 5.81 5.60
C ALA A 36 -0.56 4.42 6.13
N PHE A 37 -0.78 3.35 5.35
CA PHE A 37 -0.30 2.01 5.67
C PHE A 37 1.22 1.97 5.76
N CYS A 38 1.92 2.54 4.77
CA CYS A 38 3.38 2.61 4.76
C CYS A 38 3.92 3.39 5.96
N GLU A 39 3.31 4.52 6.31
CA GLU A 39 3.69 5.28 7.51
C GLU A 39 3.50 4.46 8.79
N LYS A 40 2.36 3.79 8.94
CA LYS A 40 2.05 2.92 10.09
C LYS A 40 3.09 1.81 10.23
N MET A 41 3.43 1.14 9.12
CA MET A 41 4.41 0.05 9.13
C MET A 41 5.84 0.54 9.37
N THR A 42 6.17 1.75 8.92
CA THR A 42 7.46 2.40 9.23
C THR A 42 7.57 2.73 10.71
N LYS A 43 6.52 3.32 11.31
CA LYS A 43 6.45 3.59 12.76
C LYS A 43 6.56 2.32 13.61
N GLN A 44 6.07 1.18 13.11
CA GLN A 44 6.19 -0.13 13.75
C GLN A 44 7.57 -0.80 13.53
N GLY A 45 8.49 -0.17 12.80
CA GLY A 45 9.79 -0.75 12.47
C GLY A 45 9.72 -1.94 11.50
N LYS A 46 8.56 -2.19 10.89
CA LYS A 46 8.31 -3.30 9.96
C LYS A 46 8.76 -2.97 8.53
N LEU A 47 8.73 -1.69 8.17
CA LEU A 47 9.37 -1.18 6.96
C LEU A 47 10.63 -0.42 7.38
N LYS A 48 11.79 -0.84 6.85
CA LYS A 48 12.97 0.03 6.87
C LYS A 48 12.68 1.17 5.91
N GLY A 49 12.52 2.38 6.45
CA GLY A 49 12.32 3.57 5.63
C GLY A 49 13.40 3.62 4.55
N LEU A 50 12.98 3.81 3.29
CA LEU A 50 13.85 4.48 2.34
C LEU A 50 14.23 5.79 3.01
N GLU A 51 15.51 5.96 3.33
CA GLU A 51 16.04 7.24 3.79
C GLU A 51 15.71 8.27 2.71
N VAL A 52 14.61 8.99 2.90
CA VAL A 52 14.30 10.15 2.07
C VAL A 52 15.22 11.23 2.59
N LYS A 53 16.42 11.28 2.00
CA LYS A 53 17.32 12.41 2.22
C LYS A 53 16.56 13.69 1.85
N PRO A 54 16.70 14.76 2.67
CA PRO A 54 16.03 16.03 2.41
C PRO A 54 16.37 16.59 1.03
#